data_AF-A0A8I0BAL2-F1
#
_entry.id   AF-A0A8I0BAL2-F1
#
_cell.length_a   1.000
_cell.length_b   1.000
_cell.length_c   1.000
_cell.angle_alpha   90.00
_cell.angle_beta   90.00
_cell.angle_gamma   90.00
#
_symmetry.space_group_name_H-M   'P 1'
#
loop_
_entity.id
_entity.type
_entity.pdbx_description
1 polymer ?
#
loop_
_entity_poly.entity_id
_entity_poly.type
_entity_poly.pdbx_seq_one_letter_code
_entity_poly.pdbx_strand_id
1 'polypeptide(L)'
;MDGVVVFADNKVLEVESFENKLFNKLRQDSSFSVLPVCSIHDLESTIKATSTFKAIILDWNFKNEGDELEELEGAVLPDKTPEQLLNVADIYSLIYIYSENELGAITKSKLQKRYKEKVQFKKKTPEAIDDDAAMIIKEIKDFEEINSHMKIPFVWSHAINQSVQKIFYDLEIANKHWIKEVKDTVLNDGGDPTSELIEMFHNLLNESLIQDATLRKELEEYNPEQHDVVEAKTIKLYRRIFYTVIPTEAPLMTGDIFKFNENEYGILITPECDLASRYMDGRKTFEFLVIDKTESKEYQNQKKKKHDKNPDSVNDVFNNGVISRHVLASFPFEEEIYNDIALINFASAMRVVKEDSDLLNKRYRYKLNSPYIHQLRQRYIAYIGRYGVPALPNSIRRHYWE
;
A
#
# COMPACT_ATOMS: atom_id res chain seq x y z
N MET A 1 -10.52 -17.06 0.13
CA MET A 1 -10.46 -15.61 0.43
C MET A 1 -11.71 -15.25 1.21
N ASP A 2 -11.60 -14.60 2.36
CA ASP A 2 -12.78 -14.09 3.06
C ASP A 2 -13.15 -12.73 2.48
N GLY A 3 -14.37 -12.61 1.97
CA GLY A 3 -14.83 -11.45 1.22
C GLY A 3 -16.26 -11.62 0.74
N VAL A 4 -16.86 -10.54 0.27
CA VAL A 4 -18.26 -10.53 -0.19
C VAL A 4 -18.35 -10.59 -1.70
N VAL A 5 -19.46 -11.12 -2.21
CA VAL A 5 -19.86 -10.95 -3.60
C VAL A 5 -20.81 -9.76 -3.65
N VAL A 6 -20.49 -8.73 -4.43
CA VAL A 6 -21.41 -7.61 -4.65
C VAL A 6 -22.17 -7.86 -5.93
N PHE A 7 -23.50 -7.75 -5.88
CA PHE A 7 -24.37 -7.77 -7.04
C PHE A 7 -24.99 -6.38 -7.21
N ALA A 8 -24.54 -5.66 -8.22
CA ALA A 8 -24.92 -4.29 -8.51
C ALA A 8 -25.83 -4.21 -9.76
N ASP A 9 -27.13 -4.04 -9.53
CA ASP A 9 -28.15 -3.81 -10.56
C ASP A 9 -29.38 -3.12 -9.91
N ASN A 10 -30.08 -2.26 -10.65
CA ASN A 10 -31.28 -1.57 -10.17
C ASN A 10 -32.41 -2.59 -9.87
N LYS A 11 -32.40 -3.73 -10.57
CA LYS A 11 -33.46 -4.75 -10.52
C LYS A 11 -33.12 -5.96 -9.65
N VAL A 12 -32.02 -5.94 -8.88
CA VAL A 12 -31.62 -7.09 -8.03
C VAL A 12 -32.73 -7.46 -7.03
N LEU A 13 -33.46 -6.47 -6.53
CA LEU A 13 -34.54 -6.68 -5.57
C LEU A 13 -35.92 -6.80 -6.22
N GLU A 14 -36.03 -6.62 -7.53
CA GLU A 14 -37.29 -6.78 -8.27
C GLU A 14 -37.62 -8.26 -8.45
N VAL A 15 -38.70 -8.72 -7.83
CA VAL A 15 -39.12 -10.12 -7.89
C VAL A 15 -39.35 -10.55 -9.34
N GLU A 16 -38.94 -11.78 -9.67
CA GLU A 16 -39.00 -12.40 -11.01
C GLU A 16 -38.03 -11.85 -12.07
N SER A 17 -37.28 -10.78 -11.80
CA SER A 17 -36.25 -10.28 -12.71
C SER A 17 -35.13 -11.32 -12.90
N PHE A 18 -34.39 -11.20 -14.02
CA PHE A 18 -33.22 -12.06 -14.27
C PHE A 18 -32.20 -11.92 -13.14
N GLU A 19 -31.99 -10.67 -12.72
CA GLU A 19 -31.07 -10.23 -11.69
C GLU A 19 -31.41 -10.83 -10.34
N ASN A 20 -32.68 -10.75 -9.94
CA ASN A 20 -33.17 -11.27 -8.67
C ASN A 20 -33.06 -12.80 -8.63
N LYS A 21 -33.36 -13.48 -9.73
CA LYS A 21 -33.20 -14.93 -9.85
C LYS A 21 -31.74 -15.35 -9.69
N LEU A 22 -30.82 -14.70 -10.42
CA LEU A 22 -29.39 -14.99 -10.31
C LEU A 22 -28.84 -14.65 -8.92
N PHE A 23 -29.23 -13.51 -8.34
CA PHE A 23 -28.87 -13.12 -6.98
C PHE A 23 -29.33 -14.14 -5.94
N ASN A 24 -30.60 -14.55 -5.97
CA ASN A 24 -31.13 -15.54 -5.04
C ASN A 24 -30.45 -16.90 -5.19
N LYS A 25 -30.14 -17.29 -6.43
CA LYS A 25 -29.42 -18.54 -6.72
C LYS A 25 -28.02 -18.53 -6.13
N LEU A 26 -27.25 -17.46 -6.38
CA LEU A 26 -25.93 -17.28 -5.79
C LEU A 26 -25.99 -17.25 -4.25
N ARG A 27 -27.00 -16.60 -3.67
CA ARG A 27 -27.18 -16.55 -2.21
C ARG A 27 -27.52 -17.92 -1.60
N GLN A 28 -28.26 -18.78 -2.30
CA GLN A 28 -28.66 -20.10 -1.82
C GLN A 28 -27.59 -21.17 -2.03
N ASP A 29 -26.97 -21.17 -3.20
CA ASP A 29 -26.08 -22.26 -3.63
C ASP A 29 -24.61 -22.02 -3.27
N SER A 30 -24.24 -20.79 -2.93
CA SER A 30 -22.88 -20.46 -2.52
C SER A 30 -22.72 -20.45 -1.00
N SER A 31 -21.49 -20.68 -0.55
CA SER A 31 -21.08 -20.46 0.85
C SER A 31 -20.67 -19.00 1.11
N PHE A 32 -20.95 -18.08 0.18
CA PHE A 32 -20.46 -16.70 0.22
C PHE A 32 -21.57 -15.74 0.64
N SER A 33 -21.19 -14.63 1.27
CA SER A 33 -22.10 -13.52 1.50
C SER A 33 -22.29 -12.72 0.22
N VAL A 34 -23.53 -12.68 -0.30
CA VAL A 34 -23.90 -11.90 -1.49
C VAL A 34 -24.66 -10.65 -1.06
N LEU A 35 -24.13 -9.48 -1.40
CA LEU A 35 -24.70 -8.17 -1.07
C LEU A 35 -25.35 -7.54 -2.31
N PRO A 36 -26.66 -7.25 -2.28
CA PRO A 36 -27.32 -6.52 -3.35
C PRO A 36 -27.03 -5.02 -3.22
N VAL A 37 -26.76 -4.35 -4.34
CA VAL A 37 -26.51 -2.91 -4.43
C VAL A 37 -27.36 -2.34 -5.56
N CYS A 38 -28.22 -1.38 -5.25
CA CYS A 38 -29.26 -0.92 -6.17
C CYS A 38 -28.98 0.45 -6.81
N SER A 39 -27.86 1.12 -6.47
CA SER A 39 -27.44 2.37 -7.10
C SER A 39 -25.92 2.43 -7.36
N ILE A 40 -25.48 3.21 -8.36
CA ILE A 40 -24.04 3.39 -8.65
C ILE A 40 -23.32 4.07 -7.49
N HIS A 41 -24.02 4.94 -6.76
CA HIS A 41 -23.50 5.65 -5.60
C HIS A 41 -23.21 4.66 -4.46
N ASP A 42 -24.13 3.73 -4.20
CA ASP A 42 -23.95 2.71 -3.19
C ASP A 42 -22.87 1.70 -3.61
N LEU A 43 -22.73 1.43 -4.91
CA LEU A 43 -21.62 0.63 -5.41
C LEU A 43 -20.28 1.31 -5.16
N GLU A 44 -20.15 2.59 -5.48
CA GLU A 44 -18.93 3.36 -5.23
C GLU A 44 -18.60 3.40 -3.73
N SER A 45 -19.61 3.63 -2.90
CA SER A 45 -19.46 3.64 -1.44
C SER A 45 -19.07 2.26 -0.91
N THR A 46 -19.67 1.20 -1.44
CA THR A 46 -19.35 -0.20 -1.09
C THR A 46 -17.91 -0.55 -1.47
N ILE A 47 -17.46 -0.14 -2.66
CA ILE A 47 -16.08 -0.35 -3.13
C ILE A 47 -15.07 0.38 -2.23
N LYS A 48 -15.41 1.58 -1.74
CA LYS A 48 -14.55 2.33 -0.82
C LYS A 48 -14.55 1.76 0.61
N ALA A 49 -15.69 1.27 1.09
CA ALA A 49 -15.86 0.82 2.47
C ALA A 49 -15.46 -0.65 2.68
N THR A 50 -15.55 -1.48 1.64
CA THR A 50 -15.29 -2.92 1.74
C THR A 50 -13.87 -3.21 1.29
N SER A 51 -13.07 -3.82 2.18
CA SER A 51 -11.66 -4.07 1.90
C SER A 51 -11.42 -5.26 0.97
N THR A 52 -12.36 -6.20 0.89
CA THR A 52 -12.13 -7.51 0.26
C THR A 52 -13.36 -8.00 -0.50
N PHE A 53 -13.24 -8.13 -1.82
CA PHE A 53 -14.28 -8.66 -2.70
C PHE A 53 -13.87 -10.02 -3.25
N LYS A 54 -14.79 -10.99 -3.23
CA LYS A 54 -14.65 -12.25 -3.99
C LYS A 54 -14.94 -12.01 -5.47
N ALA A 55 -16.05 -11.33 -5.72
CA ALA A 55 -16.46 -10.94 -7.06
C ALA A 55 -17.36 -9.70 -7.01
N ILE A 56 -17.39 -8.96 -8.12
CA ILE A 56 -18.38 -7.91 -8.38
C ILE A 56 -19.15 -8.32 -9.63
N ILE A 57 -20.46 -8.46 -9.49
CA ILE A 57 -21.40 -8.70 -10.58
C ILE A 57 -22.10 -7.38 -10.83
N LEU A 58 -22.03 -6.89 -12.07
CA LEU A 58 -22.44 -5.55 -12.43
C LEU A 58 -23.29 -5.59 -13.69
N ASP A 59 -24.43 -4.93 -13.67
CA ASP A 59 -25.13 -4.61 -14.91
C ASP A 59 -24.51 -3.40 -15.60
N TRP A 60 -24.29 -3.54 -16.90
CA TRP A 60 -23.76 -2.48 -17.74
C TRP A 60 -24.75 -1.31 -17.88
N ASN A 61 -26.04 -1.60 -17.77
CA ASN A 61 -27.11 -0.60 -17.83
C ASN A 61 -27.48 -0.05 -16.43
N PHE A 62 -26.66 -0.31 -15.41
CA PHE A 62 -26.87 0.17 -14.05
C PHE A 62 -26.85 1.71 -14.01
N LYS A 63 -27.97 2.30 -13.56
CA LYS A 63 -28.24 3.75 -13.61
C LYS A 63 -28.60 4.27 -12.22
N ASN A 64 -28.36 5.56 -11.97
CA ASN A 64 -28.92 6.21 -10.79
C ASN A 64 -30.45 6.28 -10.91
N GLU A 65 -31.17 5.94 -9.85
CA GLU A 65 -32.62 6.14 -9.74
C GLU A 65 -33.03 7.63 -9.79
N GLY A 66 -32.06 8.56 -9.81
CA GLY A 66 -32.25 10.00 -9.97
C GLY A 66 -32.60 10.46 -11.40
N ASP A 67 -32.42 9.61 -12.42
CA ASP A 67 -32.68 9.96 -13.84
C ASP A 67 -34.14 10.40 -14.10
N GLU A 68 -35.11 10.01 -13.25
CA GLU A 68 -36.53 10.43 -13.38
C GLU A 68 -36.93 11.61 -12.46
N LEU A 69 -36.16 11.89 -11.40
CA LEU A 69 -36.45 12.95 -10.41
C LEU A 69 -35.67 14.25 -10.66
N GLU A 70 -34.56 14.20 -11.41
CA GLU A 70 -33.67 15.34 -11.64
C GLU A 70 -34.18 16.38 -12.67
N GLU A 71 -35.28 16.13 -13.39
CA GLU A 71 -35.92 17.17 -14.20
C GLU A 71 -36.58 18.29 -13.34
N LEU A 72 -36.78 18.09 -12.03
CA LEU A 72 -37.53 19.02 -11.18
C LEU A 72 -36.68 19.97 -10.32
N GLU A 73 -35.40 19.71 -10.02
CA GLU A 73 -34.65 20.50 -9.01
C GLU A 73 -33.26 21.04 -9.43
N GLY A 74 -32.86 20.92 -10.69
CA GLY A 74 -31.73 21.72 -11.24
C GLY A 74 -30.33 21.46 -10.64
N ALA A 75 -30.18 20.47 -9.77
CA ALA A 75 -28.88 19.99 -9.28
C ALA A 75 -28.53 18.70 -10.04
N VAL A 76 -27.67 18.82 -11.05
CA VAL A 76 -27.16 17.67 -11.82
C VAL A 76 -26.08 16.98 -10.98
N LEU A 77 -26.39 15.81 -10.41
CA LEU A 77 -25.35 14.91 -9.94
C LEU A 77 -24.63 14.36 -11.18
N PRO A 78 -23.28 14.29 -11.21
CA PRO A 78 -22.59 13.78 -12.39
C PRO A 78 -22.98 12.32 -12.62
N ASP A 79 -23.59 12.04 -13.78
CA ASP A 79 -23.90 10.70 -14.28
C ASP A 79 -22.65 9.82 -14.27
N LYS A 80 -22.47 9.06 -13.19
CA LYS A 80 -21.44 8.04 -13.11
C LYS A 80 -21.96 6.75 -13.70
N THR A 81 -21.40 6.36 -14.83
CA THR A 81 -21.69 5.06 -15.46
C THR A 81 -20.79 3.97 -14.89
N PRO A 82 -21.20 2.69 -15.01
CA PRO A 82 -20.33 1.53 -14.77
C PRO A 82 -18.93 1.67 -15.40
N GLU A 83 -18.85 2.22 -16.61
CA GLU A 83 -17.58 2.47 -17.31
C GLU A 83 -16.68 3.45 -16.56
N GLN A 84 -17.23 4.58 -16.10
CA GLN A 84 -16.45 5.60 -15.40
C GLN A 84 -15.90 5.06 -14.07
N LEU A 85 -16.70 4.28 -13.34
CA LEU A 85 -16.29 3.66 -12.08
C LEU A 85 -15.16 2.66 -12.29
N LEU A 86 -15.32 1.73 -13.25
CA LEU A 86 -14.31 0.71 -13.54
C LEU A 86 -13.03 1.28 -14.19
N ASN A 87 -13.08 2.47 -14.78
CA ASN A 87 -11.87 3.11 -15.31
C ASN A 87 -10.98 3.69 -14.22
N VAL A 88 -11.53 3.99 -13.05
CA VAL A 88 -10.82 4.66 -11.95
C VAL A 88 -10.51 3.70 -10.79
N ALA A 89 -11.40 2.73 -10.52
CA ALA A 89 -11.27 1.86 -9.36
C ALA A 89 -10.15 0.80 -9.51
N ASP A 90 -9.36 0.63 -8.46
CA ASP A 90 -8.37 -0.45 -8.34
C ASP A 90 -8.98 -1.63 -7.57
N ILE A 91 -9.56 -2.56 -8.34
CA ILE A 91 -10.32 -3.69 -7.81
C ILE A 91 -9.50 -4.97 -8.02
N TYR A 92 -9.17 -5.65 -6.92
CA TYR A 92 -8.56 -6.98 -6.95
C TYR A 92 -9.63 -8.05 -6.68
N SER A 93 -10.44 -8.37 -7.68
CA SER A 93 -11.44 -9.45 -7.64
C SER A 93 -11.88 -9.83 -9.06
N LEU A 94 -12.71 -10.87 -9.18
CA LEU A 94 -13.40 -11.18 -10.43
C LEU A 94 -14.51 -10.15 -10.68
N ILE A 95 -14.65 -9.71 -11.93
CA ILE A 95 -15.65 -8.73 -12.34
C ILE A 95 -16.49 -9.34 -13.46
N TYR A 96 -17.79 -9.52 -13.22
CA TYR A 96 -18.75 -10.02 -14.19
C TYR A 96 -19.63 -8.87 -14.65
N ILE A 97 -19.56 -8.55 -15.94
CA ILE A 97 -20.35 -7.48 -16.54
C ILE A 97 -21.48 -8.13 -17.36
N TYR A 98 -22.70 -7.97 -16.87
CA TYR A 98 -23.91 -8.40 -17.57
C TYR A 98 -24.47 -7.25 -18.40
N SER A 99 -24.98 -7.55 -19.58
CA SER A 99 -25.64 -6.56 -20.42
C SER A 99 -26.74 -7.19 -21.28
N GLU A 100 -27.75 -6.41 -21.63
CA GLU A 100 -28.77 -6.85 -22.60
C GLU A 100 -28.21 -6.84 -24.03
N ASN A 101 -27.40 -5.82 -24.34
CA ASN A 101 -26.77 -5.61 -25.65
C ASN A 101 -25.29 -5.96 -25.62
N GLU A 102 -24.70 -6.31 -26.76
CA GLU A 102 -23.25 -6.53 -26.83
C GLU A 102 -22.50 -5.22 -26.53
N LEU A 103 -21.60 -5.25 -25.54
CA LEU A 103 -20.71 -4.11 -25.32
C LEU A 103 -19.81 -3.88 -26.54
N GLY A 104 -19.62 -2.60 -26.87
CA GLY A 104 -18.72 -2.18 -27.95
C GLY A 104 -17.28 -2.70 -27.77
N ALA A 105 -16.64 -3.06 -28.88
CA ALA A 105 -15.31 -3.68 -28.89
C ALA A 105 -14.23 -2.82 -28.21
N ILE A 106 -14.34 -1.49 -28.34
CA ILE A 106 -13.39 -0.53 -27.73
C ILE A 106 -13.45 -0.62 -26.20
N THR A 107 -14.64 -0.61 -25.62
CA THR A 107 -14.84 -0.66 -24.16
C THR A 107 -14.38 -2.00 -23.59
N LYS A 108 -14.72 -3.11 -24.26
CA LYS A 108 -14.22 -4.45 -23.89
C LYS A 108 -12.69 -4.49 -23.85
N SER A 109 -12.03 -3.99 -24.90
CA SER A 109 -10.57 -3.99 -24.98
C SER A 109 -9.91 -3.14 -23.89
N LYS A 110 -10.48 -1.97 -23.55
CA LYS A 110 -9.98 -1.13 -22.45
C LYS A 110 -10.04 -1.85 -21.10
N LEU A 111 -11.19 -2.44 -20.77
CA LEU A 111 -11.39 -3.15 -19.51
C LEU A 111 -10.52 -4.42 -19.43
N GLN A 112 -10.40 -5.16 -20.53
CA GLN A 112 -9.48 -6.30 -20.63
C GLN A 112 -8.02 -5.88 -20.47
N LYS A 113 -7.62 -4.69 -20.93
CA LYS A 113 -6.25 -4.20 -20.71
C LYS A 113 -5.98 -3.88 -19.23
N ARG A 114 -6.98 -3.36 -18.50
CA ARG A 114 -6.87 -2.97 -17.08
C ARG A 114 -6.94 -4.18 -16.15
N TYR A 115 -7.99 -4.99 -16.28
CA TYR A 115 -8.30 -6.10 -15.36
C TYR A 115 -7.87 -7.47 -15.89
N LYS A 116 -7.46 -7.56 -17.15
CA LYS A 116 -6.96 -8.78 -17.80
C LYS A 116 -7.96 -9.93 -17.73
N GLU A 117 -7.51 -11.12 -17.34
CA GLU A 117 -8.33 -12.33 -17.17
C GLU A 117 -9.42 -12.21 -16.09
N LYS A 118 -9.41 -11.16 -15.26
CA LYS A 118 -10.36 -11.01 -14.15
C LYS A 118 -11.71 -10.43 -14.55
N VAL A 119 -11.84 -9.91 -15.78
CA VAL A 119 -13.11 -9.33 -16.26
C VAL A 119 -13.76 -10.25 -17.30
N GLN A 120 -15.05 -10.53 -17.08
CA GLN A 120 -15.87 -11.32 -17.98
C GLN A 120 -17.09 -10.52 -18.44
N PHE A 121 -17.51 -10.74 -19.69
CA PHE A 121 -18.67 -10.09 -20.28
C PHE A 121 -19.73 -11.14 -20.61
N LYS A 122 -20.96 -10.91 -20.17
CA LYS A 122 -22.06 -11.85 -20.29
C LYS A 122 -23.31 -11.15 -20.83
N LYS A 123 -24.07 -11.88 -21.64
CA LYS A 123 -25.38 -11.43 -22.11
C LYS A 123 -26.44 -11.98 -21.16
N LYS A 124 -27.39 -11.13 -20.75
CA LYS A 124 -28.53 -11.55 -19.92
C LYS A 124 -29.39 -12.55 -20.72
N THR A 125 -29.42 -13.82 -20.28
CA THR A 125 -30.19 -14.90 -20.92
C THR A 125 -30.89 -15.74 -19.85
N PRO A 126 -32.23 -15.73 -19.75
CA PRO A 126 -32.96 -16.39 -18.67
C PRO A 126 -32.69 -17.89 -18.52
N GLU A 127 -32.43 -18.59 -19.62
CA GLU A 127 -32.17 -20.03 -19.63
C GLU A 127 -30.79 -20.38 -19.05
N ALA A 128 -29.89 -19.41 -18.93
CA ALA A 128 -28.51 -19.63 -18.47
C ALA A 128 -28.30 -19.36 -16.98
N ILE A 129 -29.33 -18.99 -16.21
CA ILE A 129 -29.16 -18.57 -14.80
C ILE A 129 -28.48 -19.63 -13.94
N ASP A 130 -28.89 -20.90 -14.07
CA ASP A 130 -28.32 -22.00 -13.29
C ASP A 130 -26.86 -22.27 -13.67
N ASP A 131 -26.58 -22.28 -14.98
CA ASP A 131 -25.23 -22.49 -15.51
C ASP A 131 -24.29 -21.33 -15.13
N ASP A 132 -24.78 -20.08 -15.20
CA ASP A 132 -24.03 -18.89 -14.81
C ASP A 132 -23.74 -18.87 -13.31
N ALA A 133 -24.73 -19.20 -12.46
CA ALA A 133 -24.52 -19.29 -11.02
C ALA A 133 -23.46 -20.34 -10.67
N ALA A 134 -23.56 -21.54 -11.25
CA ALA A 134 -22.61 -22.62 -11.03
C ALA A 134 -21.19 -22.25 -11.51
N MET A 135 -21.10 -21.60 -12.67
CA MET A 135 -19.85 -21.10 -13.23
C MET A 135 -19.22 -20.04 -12.32
N ILE A 136 -19.95 -19.01 -11.90
CA ILE A 136 -19.44 -17.95 -11.02
C ILE A 136 -18.90 -18.54 -9.71
N ILE A 137 -19.64 -19.46 -9.09
CA ILE A 137 -19.21 -20.11 -7.84
C ILE A 137 -17.91 -20.89 -8.06
N LYS A 138 -17.81 -21.63 -9.17
CA LYS A 138 -16.62 -22.39 -9.51
C LYS A 138 -15.43 -21.47 -9.78
N GLU A 139 -15.60 -20.45 -10.61
CA GLU A 139 -14.53 -19.53 -10.98
C GLU A 139 -14.01 -18.72 -9.78
N ILE A 140 -14.88 -18.35 -8.83
CA ILE A 140 -14.44 -17.76 -7.56
C ILE A 140 -13.53 -18.74 -6.81
N LYS A 141 -13.91 -20.01 -6.68
CA LYS A 141 -13.08 -21.02 -5.99
C LYS A 141 -11.74 -21.24 -6.72
N ASP A 142 -11.78 -21.42 -8.03
CA ASP A 142 -10.58 -21.61 -8.86
C ASP A 142 -9.65 -20.39 -8.74
N PHE A 143 -10.20 -19.16 -8.74
CA PHE A 143 -9.43 -17.94 -8.56
C PHE A 143 -8.79 -17.85 -7.16
N GLU A 144 -9.50 -18.27 -6.11
CA GLU A 144 -8.97 -18.32 -4.75
C GLU A 144 -7.82 -19.32 -4.60
N GLU A 145 -7.93 -20.49 -5.25
CA GLU A 145 -6.88 -21.51 -5.25
C GLU A 145 -5.62 -21.04 -6.00
N ILE A 146 -5.78 -20.50 -7.21
CA ILE A 146 -4.67 -19.98 -8.02
C ILE A 146 -3.97 -18.80 -7.33
N ASN A 147 -4.72 -17.98 -6.60
CA ASN A 147 -4.19 -16.79 -5.92
C ASN A 147 -4.04 -17.00 -4.40
N SER A 148 -3.74 -18.22 -3.97
CA SER A 148 -3.53 -18.57 -2.55
C SER A 148 -2.50 -17.68 -1.85
N HIS A 149 -1.49 -17.19 -2.58
CA HIS A 149 -0.49 -16.23 -2.10
C HIS A 149 -1.08 -14.90 -1.61
N MET A 150 -2.31 -14.55 -2.00
CA MET A 150 -3.02 -13.35 -1.54
C MET A 150 -3.79 -13.57 -0.24
N LYS A 151 -3.85 -14.79 0.31
CA LYS A 151 -4.56 -15.10 1.56
C LYS A 151 -4.14 -14.16 2.70
N ILE A 152 -2.83 -13.95 2.88
CA ILE A 152 -2.29 -13.09 3.94
C ILE A 152 -2.75 -11.63 3.80
N PRO A 153 -2.62 -10.97 2.63
CA PRO A 153 -3.21 -9.66 2.40
C PRO A 153 -4.69 -9.54 2.80
N PHE A 154 -5.52 -10.56 2.52
CA PHE A 154 -6.94 -10.52 2.88
C PHE A 154 -7.17 -10.62 4.40
N VAL A 155 -6.50 -11.57 5.06
CA VAL A 155 -6.57 -11.70 6.53
C VAL A 155 -6.09 -10.42 7.21
N TRP A 156 -5.02 -9.81 6.68
CA TRP A 156 -4.50 -8.52 7.13
C TRP A 156 -5.54 -7.40 7.00
N SER A 157 -6.21 -7.27 5.85
CA SER A 157 -7.28 -6.29 5.65
C SER A 157 -8.45 -6.48 6.61
N HIS A 158 -8.82 -7.72 6.90
CA HIS A 158 -9.89 -8.01 7.85
C HIS A 158 -9.52 -7.59 9.27
N ALA A 159 -8.31 -7.95 9.72
CA ALA A 159 -7.79 -7.56 11.03
C ALA A 159 -7.77 -6.02 11.17
N ILE A 160 -7.33 -5.28 10.14
CA ILE A 160 -7.38 -3.81 10.15
C ILE A 160 -8.79 -3.29 10.41
N ASN A 161 -9.79 -3.77 9.67
CA ASN A 161 -11.16 -3.28 9.83
C ASN A 161 -11.71 -3.53 11.24
N GLN A 162 -11.48 -4.74 11.77
CA GLN A 162 -11.92 -5.08 13.12
C GLN A 162 -11.22 -4.22 14.17
N SER A 163 -9.90 -4.03 14.04
CA SER A 163 -9.10 -3.18 14.91
C SER A 163 -9.57 -1.72 14.88
N VAL A 164 -9.78 -1.15 13.69
CA VAL A 164 -10.24 0.24 13.54
C VAL A 164 -11.59 0.45 14.22
N GLN A 165 -12.55 -0.45 13.98
CA GLN A 165 -13.88 -0.36 14.61
C GLN A 165 -13.80 -0.44 16.14
N LYS A 166 -12.99 -1.37 16.66
CA LYS A 166 -12.78 -1.51 18.10
C LYS A 166 -12.10 -0.27 18.71
N ILE A 167 -11.03 0.22 18.09
CA ILE A 167 -10.31 1.41 18.57
C ILE A 167 -11.25 2.62 18.63
N PHE A 168 -12.03 2.86 17.58
CA PHE A 168 -12.96 3.99 17.56
C PHE A 168 -14.07 3.85 18.60
N TYR A 169 -14.61 2.65 18.78
CA TYR A 169 -15.58 2.36 19.83
C TYR A 169 -15.02 2.66 21.23
N ASP A 170 -13.82 2.15 21.53
CA ASP A 170 -13.18 2.33 22.83
C ASP A 170 -12.85 3.82 23.11
N LEU A 171 -12.34 4.54 22.11
CA LEU A 171 -12.04 5.98 22.23
C LEU A 171 -13.32 6.83 22.37
N GLU A 172 -14.38 6.52 21.62
CA GLU A 172 -15.66 7.26 21.69
C GLU A 172 -16.35 7.09 23.04
N ILE A 173 -16.31 5.88 23.60
CA ILE A 173 -16.81 5.59 24.95
C ILE A 173 -16.01 6.33 26.02
N ALA A 174 -14.67 6.36 25.88
CA ALA A 174 -13.82 7.04 26.83
C ALA A 174 -14.07 8.56 26.82
N ASN A 175 -14.13 9.18 25.63
CA ASN A 175 -14.45 10.59 25.48
C ASN A 175 -14.94 10.90 24.05
N LYS A 176 -16.19 11.35 23.90
CA LYS A 176 -16.76 11.78 22.60
C LYS A 176 -16.00 12.92 21.91
N HIS A 177 -15.17 13.65 22.65
CA HIS A 177 -14.33 14.73 22.15
C HIS A 177 -12.84 14.38 22.18
N TRP A 178 -12.48 13.09 22.21
CA TRP A 178 -11.08 12.64 22.30
C TRP A 178 -10.18 13.26 21.20
N ILE A 179 -10.69 13.46 19.97
CA ILE A 179 -9.95 14.14 18.89
C ILE A 179 -9.55 15.55 19.33
N LYS A 180 -10.51 16.31 19.85
CA LYS A 180 -10.28 17.69 20.28
C LYS A 180 -9.28 17.73 21.43
N GLU A 181 -9.45 16.85 22.41
CA GLU A 181 -8.56 16.75 23.58
C GLU A 181 -7.10 16.55 23.18
N VAL A 182 -6.84 15.59 22.29
CA VAL A 182 -5.49 15.30 21.78
C VAL A 182 -4.97 16.49 20.98
N LYS A 183 -5.78 17.08 20.08
CA LYS A 183 -5.36 18.25 19.31
C LYS A 183 -4.97 19.43 20.19
N ASP A 184 -5.80 19.76 21.17
CA ASP A 184 -5.59 20.91 22.05
C ASP A 184 -4.33 20.69 22.90
N THR A 185 -4.08 19.46 23.36
CA THR A 185 -2.85 19.12 24.11
C THR A 185 -1.60 19.31 23.25
N VAL A 186 -1.58 18.74 22.04
CA VAL A 186 -0.42 18.84 21.14
C VAL A 186 -0.15 20.28 20.72
N LEU A 187 -1.21 21.07 20.47
CA LEU A 187 -1.07 22.49 20.16
C LEU A 187 -0.47 23.28 21.32
N ASN A 188 -0.91 23.00 22.55
CA ASN A 188 -0.36 23.65 23.75
C ASN A 188 1.12 23.29 23.98
N ASP A 189 1.53 22.09 23.59
CA ASP A 189 2.93 21.62 23.67
C ASP A 189 3.78 22.03 22.46
N GLY A 190 3.20 22.76 21.49
CA GLY A 190 3.91 23.29 20.33
C GLY A 190 4.16 22.28 19.20
N GLY A 191 3.49 21.12 19.21
CA GLY A 191 3.60 20.08 18.19
C GLY A 191 2.65 20.26 17.00
N ASP A 192 2.75 19.36 16.01
CA ASP A 192 1.76 19.26 14.92
C ASP A 192 0.64 18.29 15.30
N PRO A 193 -0.58 18.78 15.60
CA PRO A 193 -1.69 17.93 16.02
C PRO A 193 -2.15 16.95 14.94
N THR A 194 -1.90 17.23 13.66
CA THR A 194 -2.33 16.35 12.57
C THR A 194 -1.45 15.11 12.50
N SER A 195 -0.14 15.30 12.49
CA SER A 195 0.83 14.20 12.48
C SER A 195 0.71 13.36 13.75
N GLU A 196 0.56 13.98 14.93
CA GLU A 196 0.44 13.24 16.20
C GLU A 196 -0.81 12.35 16.22
N LEU A 197 -1.97 12.86 15.78
CA LEU A 197 -3.19 12.07 15.71
C LEU A 197 -3.04 10.86 14.79
N ILE A 198 -2.43 11.07 13.61
CA ILE A 198 -2.17 10.00 12.65
C ILE A 198 -1.23 8.95 13.25
N GLU A 199 -0.15 9.38 13.90
CA GLU A 199 0.82 8.48 14.54
C GLU A 199 0.21 7.70 15.71
N MET A 200 -0.53 8.37 16.59
CA MET A 200 -1.27 7.73 17.68
C MET A 200 -2.19 6.63 17.14
N PHE A 201 -2.94 6.90 16.08
CA PHE A 201 -3.81 5.90 15.47
C PHE A 201 -3.04 4.75 14.85
N HIS A 202 -1.95 5.03 14.14
CA HIS A 202 -1.11 3.97 13.59
C HIS A 202 -0.52 3.10 14.69
N ASN A 203 -0.11 3.67 15.82
CA ASN A 203 0.40 2.93 16.96
C ASN A 203 -0.68 2.04 17.59
N LEU A 204 -1.87 2.56 17.84
CA LEU A 204 -2.99 1.76 18.35
C LEU A 204 -3.38 0.63 17.38
N LEU A 205 -3.42 0.93 16.08
CA LEU A 205 -3.69 -0.07 15.05
C LEU A 205 -2.61 -1.14 15.03
N ASN A 206 -1.34 -0.76 15.01
CA ASN A 206 -0.21 -1.69 15.01
C ASN A 206 -0.24 -2.61 16.23
N GLU A 207 -0.47 -2.07 17.42
CA GLU A 207 -0.60 -2.87 18.65
C GLU A 207 -1.78 -3.84 18.56
N SER A 208 -2.93 -3.40 18.05
CA SER A 208 -4.07 -4.28 17.86
C SER A 208 -3.78 -5.40 16.85
N LEU A 209 -3.06 -5.11 15.76
CA LEU A 209 -2.69 -6.11 14.74
C LEU A 209 -1.65 -7.11 15.28
N ILE A 210 -0.67 -6.65 16.08
CA ILE A 210 0.31 -7.51 16.75
C ILE A 210 -0.36 -8.49 17.72
N GLN A 211 -1.51 -8.12 18.29
CA GLN A 211 -2.26 -8.94 19.22
C GLN A 211 -3.33 -9.81 18.54
N ASP A 212 -3.58 -9.64 17.23
CA ASP A 212 -4.59 -10.40 16.50
C ASP A 212 -4.16 -11.86 16.33
N ALA A 213 -4.82 -12.77 17.05
CA ALA A 213 -4.46 -14.19 17.06
C ALA A 213 -4.66 -14.87 15.70
N THR A 214 -5.66 -14.47 14.92
CA THR A 214 -5.97 -15.06 13.61
C THR A 214 -4.90 -14.69 12.60
N LEU A 215 -4.56 -13.40 12.53
CA LEU A 215 -3.52 -12.89 11.65
C LEU A 215 -2.16 -13.51 11.97
N ARG A 216 -1.80 -13.60 13.25
CA ARG A 216 -0.53 -14.23 13.66
C ARG A 216 -0.47 -15.69 13.26
N LYS A 217 -1.53 -16.45 13.55
CA LYS A 217 -1.60 -17.87 13.18
C LYS A 217 -1.44 -18.05 11.68
N GLU A 218 -2.16 -17.28 10.88
CA GLU A 218 -2.09 -17.33 9.42
C GLU A 218 -0.70 -16.96 8.89
N LEU A 219 -0.04 -15.96 9.48
CA LEU A 219 1.34 -15.59 9.14
C LEU A 219 2.36 -16.68 9.52
N GLU A 220 2.17 -17.34 10.67
CA GLU A 220 3.05 -18.41 11.17
C GLU A 220 2.89 -19.71 10.37
N GLU A 221 1.66 -20.04 9.96
CA GLU A 221 1.33 -21.21 9.15
C GLU A 221 1.55 -20.99 7.65
N TYR A 222 1.79 -19.74 7.22
CA TYR A 222 2.02 -19.41 5.82
C TYR A 222 3.29 -20.09 5.30
N ASN A 223 3.09 -21.11 4.46
CA ASN A 223 4.16 -21.77 3.74
C ASN A 223 4.09 -21.32 2.27
N PRO A 224 4.91 -20.36 1.83
CA PRO A 224 4.99 -20.04 0.41
C PRO A 224 5.45 -21.30 -0.31
N GLU A 225 4.68 -21.76 -1.31
CA GLU A 225 5.15 -22.82 -2.20
C GLU A 225 6.59 -22.50 -2.66
N GLN A 226 7.44 -23.52 -2.77
CA GLN A 226 8.83 -23.39 -3.21
C GLN A 226 8.89 -22.99 -4.69
N HIS A 227 8.51 -21.76 -5.00
CA HIS A 227 8.84 -21.13 -6.26
C HIS A 227 10.25 -20.57 -6.16
N ASP A 228 11.05 -20.81 -7.20
CA ASP A 228 12.38 -20.23 -7.31
C ASP A 228 12.29 -18.71 -7.17
N VAL A 229 13.05 -18.16 -6.23
CA VAL A 229 13.14 -16.72 -5.99
C VAL A 229 13.81 -16.09 -7.21
N VAL A 230 13.03 -15.41 -8.06
CA VAL A 230 13.57 -14.66 -9.20
C VAL A 230 14.22 -13.38 -8.69
N GLU A 231 15.53 -13.41 -8.57
CA GLU A 231 16.27 -12.42 -7.80
C GLU A 231 16.10 -10.97 -8.31
N ALA A 232 16.08 -10.76 -9.63
CA ALA A 232 15.85 -9.44 -10.23
C ALA A 232 14.47 -8.84 -9.87
N LYS A 233 13.45 -9.69 -9.66
CA LYS A 233 12.13 -9.24 -9.18
C LYS A 233 12.19 -8.90 -7.69
N THR A 234 13.00 -9.62 -6.92
CA THR A 234 13.22 -9.38 -5.50
C THR A 234 13.85 -8.01 -5.23
N ILE A 235 14.84 -7.57 -6.01
CA ILE A 235 15.40 -6.21 -5.86
C ILE A 235 14.33 -5.14 -6.08
N LYS A 236 13.51 -5.29 -7.13
CA LYS A 236 12.41 -4.36 -7.40
C LYS A 236 11.38 -4.34 -6.28
N LEU A 237 11.11 -5.48 -5.65
CA LEU A 237 10.25 -5.57 -4.46
C LEU A 237 10.85 -4.79 -3.29
N TYR A 238 12.12 -5.04 -2.94
CA TYR A 238 12.76 -4.38 -1.81
C TYR A 238 12.97 -2.87 -2.03
N ARG A 239 13.17 -2.41 -3.27
CA ARG A 239 13.10 -0.98 -3.64
C ARG A 239 11.78 -0.36 -3.18
N ARG A 240 10.66 -1.04 -3.39
CA ARG A 240 9.32 -0.55 -3.02
C ARG A 240 9.04 -0.64 -1.52
N ILE A 241 9.62 -1.63 -0.85
CA ILE A 241 9.52 -1.77 0.61
C ILE A 241 10.32 -0.66 1.30
N PHE A 242 11.56 -0.42 0.86
CA PHE A 242 12.46 0.52 1.50
C PHE A 242 12.13 1.97 1.15
N TYR A 243 11.69 2.25 -0.09
CA TYR A 243 11.50 3.61 -0.55
C TYR A 243 10.11 3.86 -1.12
N THR A 244 9.51 4.96 -0.70
CA THR A 244 8.25 5.47 -1.27
C THR A 244 8.54 6.65 -2.19
N VAL A 245 7.88 6.71 -3.34
CA VAL A 245 7.85 7.91 -4.17
C VAL A 245 6.89 8.90 -3.53
N ILE A 246 7.39 10.07 -3.16
CA ILE A 246 6.61 11.11 -2.50
C ILE A 246 6.18 12.19 -3.52
N PRO A 247 4.94 12.69 -3.45
CA PRO A 247 4.50 13.83 -4.25
C PRO A 247 5.22 15.11 -3.80
N THR A 248 5.33 16.09 -4.69
CA THR A 248 6.04 17.37 -4.46
C THR A 248 5.44 18.12 -3.26
N GLU A 249 4.14 17.94 -3.05
CA GLU A 249 3.28 18.60 -2.07
C GLU A 249 3.27 17.88 -0.72
N ALA A 250 3.91 16.71 -0.60
CA ALA A 250 4.00 15.99 0.66
C ALA A 250 4.69 16.86 1.73
N PRO A 251 4.27 16.80 3.01
CA PRO A 251 5.00 17.49 4.07
C PRO A 251 6.43 16.95 4.18
N LEU A 252 7.37 17.79 4.60
CA LEU A 252 8.75 17.39 4.86
C LEU A 252 8.79 16.44 6.06
N MET A 253 9.41 15.27 5.90
CA MET A 253 9.39 14.20 6.90
C MET A 253 10.77 13.57 7.05
N THR A 254 11.06 13.04 8.24
CA THR A 254 12.26 12.23 8.48
C THR A 254 12.31 11.06 7.49
N GLY A 255 13.50 10.81 6.93
CA GLY A 255 13.72 9.82 5.89
C GLY A 255 13.62 10.36 4.47
N ASP A 256 13.14 11.59 4.27
CA ASP A 256 13.16 12.23 2.95
C ASP A 256 14.59 12.30 2.41
N ILE A 257 14.73 11.97 1.13
CA ILE A 257 16.01 11.98 0.43
C ILE A 257 16.17 13.33 -0.26
N PHE A 258 17.37 13.89 -0.22
CA PHE A 258 17.76 15.11 -0.90
C PHE A 258 18.89 14.80 -1.87
N LYS A 259 18.85 15.44 -3.04
CA LYS A 259 19.93 15.43 -4.02
C LYS A 259 20.63 16.77 -3.96
N PHE A 260 21.74 16.86 -3.23
CA PHE A 260 22.49 18.11 -3.10
C PHE A 260 23.22 18.47 -4.40
N ASN A 261 23.72 17.44 -5.11
CA ASN A 261 24.27 17.54 -6.46
C ASN A 261 24.23 16.15 -7.15
N GLU A 262 24.86 16.01 -8.32
CA GLU A 262 24.87 14.75 -9.08
C GLU A 262 25.55 13.56 -8.37
N ASN A 263 26.46 13.83 -7.43
CA ASN A 263 27.21 12.81 -6.71
C ASN A 263 26.84 12.71 -5.22
N GLU A 264 26.24 13.75 -4.64
CA GLU A 264 25.97 13.85 -3.20
C GLU A 264 24.47 13.84 -2.91
N TYR A 265 24.06 12.87 -2.10
CA TYR A 265 22.69 12.70 -1.63
C TYR A 265 22.66 12.80 -0.10
N GLY A 266 21.52 13.17 0.48
CA GLY A 266 21.33 13.24 1.92
C GLY A 266 20.03 12.59 2.34
N ILE A 267 20.03 11.85 3.45
CA ILE A 267 18.81 11.37 4.10
C ILE A 267 18.56 12.25 5.31
N LEU A 268 17.38 12.88 5.36
CA LEU A 268 16.96 13.71 6.49
C LEU A 268 16.76 12.83 7.73
N ILE A 269 17.53 13.09 8.80
CA ILE A 269 17.47 12.35 10.07
C ILE A 269 16.97 13.18 11.25
N THR A 270 16.70 14.48 11.04
CA THR A 270 16.08 15.36 12.04
C THR A 270 14.83 14.69 12.61
N PRO A 271 14.65 14.64 13.94
CA PRO A 271 13.46 14.07 14.56
C PRO A 271 12.15 14.70 14.06
N GLU A 272 11.10 13.90 13.96
CA GLU A 272 9.78 14.30 13.48
C GLU A 272 9.21 15.46 14.32
N CYS A 273 9.37 15.41 15.65
CA CYS A 273 8.96 16.49 16.56
C CYS A 273 9.66 17.82 16.28
N ASP A 274 10.95 17.80 15.93
CA ASP A 274 11.74 19.00 15.61
C ASP A 274 11.36 19.56 14.23
N LEU A 275 10.95 18.69 13.29
CA LEU A 275 10.43 19.12 12.00
C LEU A 275 9.08 19.84 12.13
N ALA A 276 8.24 19.40 13.08
CA ALA A 276 6.96 20.03 13.37
C ALA A 276 7.10 21.38 14.09
N SER A 277 7.98 21.47 15.10
CA SER A 277 8.20 22.68 15.90
C SER A 277 9.06 23.75 15.22
N ARG A 278 9.55 23.51 13.99
CA ARG A 278 10.38 24.46 13.22
C ARG A 278 9.79 25.86 13.07
N TYR A 279 8.45 25.96 13.09
CA TYR A 279 7.72 27.22 13.00
C TYR A 279 7.64 27.97 14.33
N MET A 280 7.79 27.26 15.46
CA MET A 280 7.70 27.79 16.83
C MET A 280 9.06 28.21 17.38
N ASP A 281 10.09 27.39 17.20
CA ASP A 281 11.39 27.55 17.88
C ASP A 281 12.46 28.31 17.07
N GLY A 282 12.15 28.67 15.82
CA GLY A 282 13.10 29.35 14.92
C GLY A 282 14.34 28.53 14.56
N ARG A 283 14.40 27.24 14.94
CA ARG A 283 15.44 26.30 14.54
C ARG A 283 15.27 25.93 13.07
N LYS A 284 15.96 26.67 12.22
CA LYS A 284 16.05 26.45 10.78
C LYS A 284 17.24 25.58 10.42
N THR A 285 17.44 24.45 11.08
CA THR A 285 18.55 23.54 10.79
C THR A 285 18.06 22.13 10.64
N PHE A 286 18.54 21.47 9.58
CA PHE A 286 18.22 20.11 9.23
C PHE A 286 19.48 19.26 9.29
N GLU A 287 19.31 18.03 9.75
CA GLU A 287 20.38 17.07 9.97
C GLU A 287 20.27 15.97 8.93
N PHE A 288 21.36 15.72 8.23
CA PHE A 288 21.43 14.76 7.15
C PHE A 288 22.53 13.74 7.38
N LEU A 289 22.27 12.50 6.95
CA LEU A 289 23.31 11.53 6.64
C LEU A 289 23.59 11.58 5.14
N VAL A 290 24.79 12.04 4.79
CA VAL A 290 25.25 12.23 3.42
C VAL A 290 25.77 10.92 2.85
N ILE A 291 25.47 10.72 1.57
CA ILE A 291 25.84 9.58 0.73
C ILE A 291 26.60 10.12 -0.48
N ASP A 292 27.78 9.58 -0.72
CA ASP A 292 28.53 9.79 -1.95
C ASP A 292 28.26 8.64 -2.94
N LYS A 293 27.72 8.97 -4.11
CA LYS A 293 27.37 7.99 -5.16
C LYS A 293 28.61 7.30 -5.71
N THR A 294 29.74 8.00 -5.85
CA THR A 294 30.99 7.42 -6.35
C THR A 294 31.61 6.48 -5.33
N GLU A 295 31.70 6.89 -4.06
CA GLU A 295 32.20 6.02 -2.97
C GLU A 295 31.35 4.74 -2.87
N SER A 296 30.03 4.89 -2.98
CA SER A 296 29.08 3.77 -2.95
C SER A 296 29.33 2.78 -4.11
N LYS A 297 29.52 3.29 -5.34
CA LYS A 297 29.84 2.47 -6.52
C LYS A 297 31.20 1.77 -6.39
N GLU A 298 32.22 2.48 -5.89
CA GLU A 298 33.54 1.89 -5.64
C GLU A 298 33.46 0.76 -4.63
N TYR A 299 32.75 0.98 -3.52
CA TYR A 299 32.53 -0.04 -2.49
C TYR A 299 31.80 -1.25 -3.07
N GLN A 300 30.73 -1.05 -3.84
CA GLN A 300 29.99 -2.13 -4.49
C GLN A 300 30.90 -2.95 -5.42
N ASN A 301 31.65 -2.29 -6.29
CA ASN A 301 32.57 -2.95 -7.23
C ASN A 301 33.68 -3.75 -6.52
N GLN A 302 34.23 -3.21 -5.43
CA GLN A 302 35.23 -3.92 -4.62
C GLN A 302 34.66 -5.20 -4.01
N LYS A 303 33.40 -5.18 -3.60
CA LYS A 303 32.74 -6.32 -2.98
C LYS A 303 32.26 -7.34 -4.01
N LYS A 304 31.76 -6.92 -5.18
CA LYS A 304 31.51 -7.83 -6.32
C LYS A 304 32.75 -8.65 -6.68
N LYS A 305 33.91 -7.99 -6.84
CA LYS A 305 35.20 -8.68 -7.08
C LYS A 305 35.60 -9.69 -6.00
N LYS A 306 35.16 -9.50 -4.74
CA LYS A 306 35.41 -10.46 -3.65
C LYS A 306 34.45 -11.64 -3.71
N HIS A 307 33.18 -11.39 -4.01
CA HIS A 307 32.17 -12.41 -4.24
C HIS A 307 32.56 -13.36 -5.37
N ASP A 308 32.99 -12.83 -6.52
CA ASP A 308 33.43 -13.62 -7.67
C ASP A 308 34.54 -14.62 -7.31
N LYS A 309 35.35 -14.29 -6.31
CA LYS A 309 36.44 -15.15 -5.81
C LYS A 309 36.00 -16.10 -4.71
N ASN A 310 35.06 -15.68 -3.86
CA ASN A 310 34.51 -16.45 -2.77
C ASN A 310 33.11 -15.92 -2.41
N PRO A 311 32.03 -16.56 -2.88
CA PRO A 311 30.66 -16.09 -2.69
C PRO A 311 30.27 -15.87 -1.22
N ASP A 312 30.77 -16.71 -0.31
CA ASP A 312 30.44 -16.61 1.12
C ASP A 312 31.12 -15.43 1.82
N SER A 313 32.15 -14.83 1.23
CA SER A 313 33.01 -13.81 1.86
C SER A 313 32.39 -12.41 1.99
N VAL A 314 31.24 -12.18 1.33
CA VAL A 314 30.56 -10.88 1.30
C VAL A 314 29.23 -10.88 2.04
N ASN A 315 28.85 -12.00 2.65
CA ASN A 315 27.64 -12.05 3.48
C ASN A 315 27.67 -10.99 4.60
N ASP A 316 28.85 -10.62 5.12
CA ASP A 316 29.00 -9.65 6.22
C ASP A 316 28.93 -8.17 5.80
N VAL A 317 28.85 -7.89 4.51
CA VAL A 317 28.90 -6.52 3.96
C VAL A 317 27.66 -5.69 4.30
N PHE A 318 26.49 -6.33 4.31
CA PHE A 318 25.23 -5.74 4.71
C PHE A 318 24.93 -5.97 6.21
N ASN A 319 25.80 -6.70 6.93
CA ASN A 319 25.57 -7.18 8.29
C ASN A 319 26.16 -6.30 9.36
N ASN A 320 26.02 -4.98 9.29
CA ASN A 320 26.55 -4.12 10.36
C ASN A 320 28.05 -4.42 10.70
N GLY A 321 28.79 -5.09 9.79
CA GLY A 321 30.03 -5.78 10.16
C GLY A 321 31.13 -4.79 10.55
N VAL A 322 31.04 -3.59 9.98
CA VAL A 322 31.72 -2.41 10.46
C VAL A 322 30.66 -1.47 11.04
N ILE A 323 30.71 -1.24 12.35
CA ILE A 323 29.73 -0.41 13.09
C ILE A 323 29.62 1.00 12.48
N SER A 324 30.74 1.56 12.00
CA SER A 324 30.80 2.88 11.37
C SER A 324 30.17 2.97 9.98
N ARG A 325 29.66 1.87 9.42
CA ARG A 325 29.13 1.84 8.05
C ARG A 325 27.73 1.27 8.00
N HIS A 326 26.87 1.91 7.23
CA HIS A 326 25.56 1.39 6.88
C HIS A 326 25.41 1.28 5.37
N VAL A 327 24.73 0.24 4.92
CA VAL A 327 24.47 0.02 3.50
C VAL A 327 22.97 -0.04 3.30
N LEU A 328 22.47 0.86 2.47
CA LEU A 328 21.09 0.85 2.02
C LEU A 328 21.02 0.14 0.68
N ALA A 329 20.20 -0.91 0.64
CA ALA A 329 19.96 -1.71 -0.54
C ALA A 329 19.04 -0.97 -1.52
N SER A 330 19.20 -1.21 -2.82
CA SER A 330 18.35 -0.68 -3.91
C SER A 330 18.20 0.83 -3.92
N PHE A 331 19.25 1.58 -3.54
CA PHE A 331 19.13 3.02 -3.37
C PHE A 331 18.78 3.71 -4.70
N PRO A 332 17.80 4.64 -4.70
CA PRO A 332 17.32 5.28 -5.92
C PRO A 332 18.24 6.39 -6.43
N PHE A 333 19.48 6.09 -6.79
CA PHE A 333 20.30 7.07 -7.51
C PHE A 333 19.70 7.38 -8.89
N GLU A 334 19.18 6.35 -9.56
CA GLU A 334 18.59 6.38 -10.89
C GLU A 334 17.29 5.55 -10.91
N GLU A 335 16.31 5.93 -11.73
CA GLU A 335 14.97 5.33 -11.68
C GLU A 335 14.94 3.86 -12.13
N GLU A 336 15.68 3.57 -13.19
CA GLU A 336 15.67 2.25 -13.85
C GLU A 336 16.76 1.31 -13.33
N ILE A 337 17.64 1.78 -12.45
CA ILE A 337 18.69 0.98 -11.83
C ILE A 337 18.26 0.60 -10.42
N TYR A 338 18.07 -0.70 -10.20
CA TYR A 338 17.54 -1.23 -8.95
C TYR A 338 18.62 -1.82 -8.04
N ASN A 339 19.78 -2.21 -8.60
CA ASN A 339 20.83 -2.93 -7.89
C ASN A 339 21.90 -2.02 -7.26
N ASP A 340 21.74 -0.70 -7.32
CA ASP A 340 22.65 0.22 -6.65
C ASP A 340 22.53 0.13 -5.13
N ILE A 341 23.66 0.24 -4.44
CA ILE A 341 23.72 0.38 -2.98
C ILE A 341 24.14 1.79 -2.61
N ALA A 342 23.64 2.31 -1.49
CA ALA A 342 24.20 3.52 -0.88
C ALA A 342 25.02 3.15 0.36
N LEU A 343 26.28 3.57 0.38
CA LEU A 343 27.16 3.46 1.53
C LEU A 343 27.09 4.75 2.34
N ILE A 344 26.77 4.62 3.62
CA ILE A 344 26.84 5.70 4.61
C ILE A 344 28.00 5.39 5.55
N ASN A 345 29.01 6.26 5.57
CA ASN A 345 30.08 6.22 6.53
C ASN A 345 29.77 7.16 7.70
N PHE A 346 29.30 6.63 8.82
CA PHE A 346 28.89 7.42 9.98
C PHE A 346 30.00 8.29 10.58
N ALA A 347 31.28 7.99 10.30
CA ALA A 347 32.39 8.83 10.74
C ALA A 347 32.41 10.21 10.09
N SER A 348 31.83 10.35 8.88
CA SER A 348 31.88 11.57 8.07
C SER A 348 30.54 11.96 7.45
N ALA A 349 29.49 11.14 7.59
CA ALA A 349 28.22 11.35 6.91
C ALA A 349 27.37 12.50 7.48
N MET A 350 27.59 12.91 8.73
CA MET A 350 26.73 13.92 9.36
C MET A 350 26.92 15.30 8.75
N ARG A 351 25.82 15.90 8.27
CA ARG A 351 25.79 17.28 7.80
C ARG A 351 24.62 18.03 8.39
N VAL A 352 24.89 19.20 8.97
CA VAL A 352 23.86 20.14 9.41
C VAL A 352 23.73 21.25 8.37
N VAL A 353 22.52 21.44 7.86
CA VAL A 353 22.21 22.43 6.81
C VAL A 353 21.19 23.42 7.36
N LYS A 354 21.41 24.72 7.16
CA LYS A 354 20.41 25.72 7.50
C LYS A 354 19.32 25.76 6.42
N GLU A 355 18.07 25.97 6.82
CA GLU A 355 16.98 26.21 5.89
C GLU A 355 17.28 27.45 5.06
N ASP A 356 17.33 27.28 3.75
CA ASP A 356 17.34 28.35 2.76
C ASP A 356 16.26 28.08 1.71
N SER A 357 16.04 29.04 0.82
CA SER A 357 15.04 28.93 -0.25
C SER A 357 15.33 27.81 -1.26
N ASP A 358 16.54 27.24 -1.26
CA ASP A 358 17.00 26.27 -2.25
C ASP A 358 16.96 24.83 -1.72
N LEU A 359 16.99 24.63 -0.40
CA LEU A 359 16.96 23.31 0.21
C LEU A 359 15.76 22.49 -0.24
N LEU A 360 14.56 23.08 -0.22
CA LEU A 360 13.33 22.38 -0.65
C LEU A 360 13.37 21.98 -2.13
N ASN A 361 14.05 22.75 -2.98
CA ASN A 361 14.23 22.40 -4.40
C ASN A 361 15.17 21.20 -4.59
N LYS A 362 16.01 20.90 -3.59
CA LYS A 362 16.90 19.73 -3.58
C LYS A 362 16.22 18.47 -3.06
N ARG A 363 14.96 18.56 -2.60
CA ARG A 363 14.21 17.37 -2.15
C ARG A 363 14.05 16.43 -3.32
N TYR A 364 14.56 15.22 -3.16
CA TYR A 364 14.43 14.16 -4.12
C TYR A 364 13.07 13.47 -3.93
N ARG A 365 12.53 12.89 -5.01
CA ARG A 365 11.17 12.33 -5.02
C ARG A 365 11.00 11.02 -4.22
N TYR A 366 11.98 10.64 -3.41
CA TYR A 366 11.95 9.40 -2.64
C TYR A 366 12.14 9.66 -1.14
N LYS A 367 11.51 8.82 -0.33
CA LYS A 367 11.65 8.77 1.12
C LYS A 367 12.06 7.36 1.55
N LEU A 368 13.02 7.24 2.48
CA LEU A 368 13.31 6.00 3.18
C LEU A 368 12.21 5.73 4.22
N ASN A 369 11.54 4.60 4.08
CA ASN A 369 10.37 4.23 4.88
C ASN A 369 10.74 3.81 6.31
N SER A 370 9.79 3.96 7.23
CA SER A 370 9.78 3.21 8.49
C SER A 370 9.59 1.71 8.19
N PRO A 371 10.27 0.80 8.90
CA PRO A 371 11.14 1.02 10.06
C PRO A 371 12.61 1.36 9.71
N TYR A 372 13.00 1.34 8.44
CA TYR A 372 14.40 1.43 8.01
C TYR A 372 15.05 2.77 8.35
N ILE A 373 14.30 3.88 8.28
CA ILE A 373 14.80 5.18 8.75
C ILE A 373 15.06 5.20 10.26
N HIS A 374 14.20 4.59 11.08
CA HIS A 374 14.43 4.49 12.52
C HIS A 374 15.62 3.59 12.83
N GLN A 375 15.77 2.47 12.11
CA GLN A 375 16.95 1.63 12.21
C GLN A 375 18.22 2.41 11.85
N LEU A 376 18.23 3.16 10.75
CA LEU A 376 19.36 3.99 10.35
C LEU A 376 19.72 5.03 11.42
N ARG A 377 18.74 5.73 11.99
CA ARG A 377 18.94 6.69 13.08
C ARG A 377 19.49 6.01 14.33
N GLN A 378 18.90 4.89 14.74
CA GLN A 378 19.39 4.08 15.86
C GLN A 378 20.83 3.63 15.63
N ARG A 379 21.18 3.18 14.41
CA ARG A 379 22.56 2.81 14.05
C ARG A 379 23.53 3.95 14.20
N TYR A 380 23.17 5.12 13.68
CA TYR A 380 24.01 6.30 13.72
C TYR A 380 24.25 6.75 15.16
N ILE A 381 23.17 6.85 15.95
CA ILE A 381 23.24 7.18 17.38
C ILE A 381 24.07 6.13 18.12
N ALA A 382 23.85 4.86 17.84
CA ALA A 382 24.58 3.78 18.48
C ALA A 382 26.04 3.68 18.03
N TYR A 383 26.41 4.16 16.83
CA TYR A 383 27.81 4.32 16.47
C TYR A 383 28.48 5.45 17.26
N ILE A 384 27.80 6.59 17.38
CA ILE A 384 28.27 7.74 18.18
C ILE A 384 28.35 7.37 19.67
N GLY A 385 27.36 6.64 20.17
CA GLY A 385 27.20 6.24 21.57
C GLY A 385 27.73 4.85 21.94
N ARG A 386 28.23 4.06 20.98
CA ARG A 386 28.72 2.66 21.08
C ARG A 386 27.71 1.59 21.56
N TYR A 387 26.59 1.39 20.87
CA TYR A 387 25.62 0.29 21.08
C TYR A 387 25.28 -0.50 19.78
N GLY A 388 24.73 -1.72 19.89
CA GLY A 388 24.53 -2.68 18.76
C GLY A 388 23.17 -2.57 18.04
N VAL A 389 23.08 -3.14 16.81
CA VAL A 389 21.96 -2.96 15.85
C VAL A 389 21.58 -4.26 15.12
N PRO A 390 20.29 -4.50 14.75
CA PRO A 390 19.80 -5.67 13.99
C PRO A 390 20.28 -5.79 12.51
N ALA A 391 20.34 -7.02 11.99
CA ALA A 391 20.90 -7.38 10.66
C ALA A 391 19.84 -7.78 9.60
N LEU A 392 20.17 -7.66 8.29
CA LEU A 392 19.27 -7.96 7.15
C LEU A 392 19.21 -9.47 6.79
N PRO A 393 18.16 -10.02 6.15
CA PRO A 393 18.07 -11.44 5.75
C PRO A 393 19.10 -11.91 4.69
N ASN A 394 19.52 -13.19 4.72
CA ASN A 394 20.57 -13.77 3.85
C ASN A 394 20.26 -13.79 2.34
N SER A 395 19.00 -13.96 1.97
CA SER A 395 18.58 -14.05 0.55
C SER A 395 18.84 -12.76 -0.21
N ILE A 396 18.66 -11.59 0.43
CA ILE A 396 18.99 -10.28 -0.13
C ILE A 396 20.50 -10.12 -0.30
N ARG A 397 21.29 -10.68 0.62
CA ARG A 397 22.75 -10.48 0.67
C ARG A 397 23.46 -11.09 -0.52
N ARG A 398 23.05 -12.28 -0.98
CA ARG A 398 23.72 -13.01 -2.07
C ARG A 398 23.56 -12.31 -3.42
N HIS A 399 22.35 -11.82 -3.69
CA HIS A 399 22.01 -11.29 -5.01
C HIS A 399 22.68 -9.95 -5.39
N TYR A 400 23.17 -9.15 -4.43
CA TYR A 400 23.87 -7.89 -4.75
C TYR A 400 25.25 -8.09 -5.40
N TRP A 401 25.77 -9.31 -5.34
CA TRP A 401 27.14 -9.60 -5.71
C TRP A 401 27.31 -10.43 -6.97
N GLU A 402 26.21 -10.98 -7.48
CA GLU A 402 26.06 -11.36 -8.89
C GLU A 402 25.92 -10.07 -9.72
#